data_AF-A0A7X2MQ18-F1
#
_entry.id   AF-A0A7X2MQ18-F1
#
_cell.length_a   1.000
_cell.length_b   1.000
_cell.length_c   1.000
_cell.angle_alpha   90.00
_cell.angle_beta   90.00
_cell.angle_gamma   90.00
#
_symmetry.space_group_name_H-M   'P 1'
#
loop_
_entity.id
_entity.type
_entity.pdbx_description
1 polymer ?
#
loop_
_entity_poly.entity_id
_entity_poly.type
_entity_poly.pdbx_seq_one_letter_code
_entity_poly.pdbx_strand_id
1 'polypeptide(L)'
;MSVSSYALIKDGVVVNAVLWNGEGDLFPEYETYEIKEEDQVGPSFTAEKDKKGSWVFTAPVVEITPEEQAQKNLNIAQSEYNHASAQITALNQRIEDEDYSGELTEAAVAKSKAELTAYRKALRAYIAEASGRDVLPKGPVNKLIM
;
A
#
# COMPACT_ATOMS: atom_id res chain seq x y z
N MET A 1 5.99 -22.71 -31.15
CA MET A 1 6.17 -23.34 -29.82
C MET A 1 5.59 -22.37 -28.81
N SER A 2 4.66 -22.82 -27.97
CA SER A 2 4.13 -22.01 -26.86
C SER A 2 5.13 -22.08 -25.71
N VAL A 3 5.36 -20.95 -25.05
CA VAL A 3 6.20 -20.87 -23.85
C VAL A 3 5.25 -20.53 -22.70
N SER A 4 5.31 -21.31 -21.63
CA SER A 4 4.52 -21.10 -20.40
C SER A 4 5.44 -20.67 -19.26
N SER A 5 4.86 -20.08 -18.23
CA SER A 5 5.56 -19.79 -16.98
C SER A 5 5.63 -21.04 -16.11
N TYR A 6 6.81 -21.39 -15.61
CA TYR A 6 7.03 -22.52 -14.73
C TYR A 6 7.67 -22.08 -13.42
N ALA A 7 7.12 -22.52 -12.29
CA ALA A 7 7.76 -22.43 -10.99
C ALA A 7 8.76 -23.57 -10.82
N LEU A 8 9.98 -23.23 -10.40
CA LEU A 8 11.02 -24.16 -9.99
C LEU A 8 10.98 -24.30 -8.47
N ILE A 9 10.64 -25.49 -7.98
CA ILE A 9 10.41 -25.77 -6.56
C ILE A 9 11.54 -26.66 -6.05
N LYS A 10 12.15 -26.26 -4.93
CA LYS A 10 13.17 -27.04 -4.23
C LYS A 10 12.95 -26.90 -2.73
N ASP A 11 13.04 -28.02 -2.01
CA ASP A 11 12.89 -28.06 -0.55
C ASP A 11 11.60 -27.37 -0.03
N GLY A 12 10.51 -27.51 -0.78
CA GLY A 12 9.21 -26.93 -0.43
C GLY A 12 9.11 -25.42 -0.63
N VAL A 13 10.00 -24.82 -1.42
CA VAL A 13 10.00 -23.37 -1.73
C VAL A 13 10.15 -23.16 -3.23
N VAL A 14 9.42 -22.19 -3.78
CA VAL A 14 9.61 -21.70 -5.15
C VAL A 14 10.90 -20.89 -5.20
N VAL A 15 11.93 -21.42 -5.87
CA VAL A 15 13.23 -20.78 -6.00
C VAL A 15 13.21 -19.74 -7.12
N ASN A 16 12.53 -20.03 -8.23
CA ASN A 16 12.43 -19.13 -9.37
C ASN A 16 11.17 -19.40 -10.21
N ALA A 17 10.81 -18.43 -11.05
CA ALA A 17 9.81 -18.61 -12.11
C ALA A 17 10.50 -18.37 -13.46
N VAL A 18 10.37 -19.31 -14.39
CA VAL A 18 11.04 -19.29 -15.70
C VAL A 18 10.03 -19.41 -16.83
N LEU A 19 10.35 -18.83 -17.97
CA LEU A 19 9.62 -19.06 -19.22
C LEU A 19 10.21 -20.27 -19.92
N TRP A 20 9.42 -21.32 -20.08
CA TRP A 20 9.87 -22.58 -20.67
C TRP A 20 8.76 -23.23 -21.51
N ASN A 21 9.14 -24.00 -22.53
CA ASN A 21 8.22 -24.74 -23.38
C ASN A 21 7.83 -26.11 -22.81
N GLY A 22 8.33 -26.46 -21.61
CA GLY A 22 8.07 -27.75 -20.95
C GLY A 22 8.77 -28.95 -21.60
N GLU A 23 9.65 -28.73 -22.58
CA GLU A 23 10.35 -29.80 -23.29
C GLU A 23 11.78 -29.98 -22.78
N GLY A 24 12.18 -31.25 -22.64
CA GLY A 24 13.49 -31.65 -22.13
C GLY A 24 13.53 -31.73 -20.60
N ASP A 25 14.68 -32.12 -20.06
CA ASP A 25 14.94 -32.17 -18.63
C ASP A 25 16.00 -31.10 -18.28
N LEU A 26 15.57 -29.83 -18.33
CA LEU A 26 16.47 -28.69 -18.11
C LEU A 26 16.72 -28.40 -16.62
N PHE A 27 15.81 -28.85 -15.75
CA PHE A 27 15.81 -28.54 -14.32
C PHE A 27 15.68 -29.81 -13.45
N PRO A 28 16.57 -30.81 -13.62
CA PRO A 28 16.42 -32.13 -12.98
C PRO A 28 16.48 -32.09 -11.45
N GLU A 29 17.03 -31.02 -10.87
CA GLU A 29 17.10 -30.81 -9.42
C GLU A 29 15.86 -30.14 -8.81
N TYR A 30 14.88 -29.76 -9.63
CA TYR A 30 13.71 -29.01 -9.22
C TYR A 30 12.44 -29.77 -9.56
N GLU A 31 11.45 -29.69 -8.68
CA GLU A 31 10.09 -29.98 -9.09
C GLU A 31 9.55 -28.79 -9.88
N THR A 32 8.96 -29.06 -11.04
CA THR A 32 8.42 -28.01 -11.92
C THR A 32 6.91 -27.97 -11.85
N TYR A 33 6.35 -26.76 -11.77
CA TYR A 33 4.91 -26.53 -11.84
C TYR A 33 4.60 -25.48 -12.91
N GLU A 34 3.72 -25.80 -13.87
CA GLU A 34 3.22 -24.80 -14.83
C GLU A 34 2.25 -23.84 -14.11
N ILE A 35 2.62 -22.57 -14.07
CA ILE A 35 1.85 -21.50 -13.42
C ILE A 35 0.70 -21.12 -14.34
N LYS A 36 -0.54 -21.28 -13.86
CA LYS A 36 -1.75 -20.88 -14.59
C LYS A 36 -2.05 -19.41 -14.38
N GLU A 37 -2.92 -18.86 -15.21
CA GLU A 37 -3.25 -17.43 -15.19
C GLU A 37 -3.87 -16.98 -13.85
N GLU A 38 -4.63 -17.86 -13.20
CA GLU A 38 -5.24 -17.62 -11.89
C GLU A 38 -4.29 -17.86 -10.70
N ASP A 39 -3.12 -18.44 -10.92
CA ASP A 39 -2.21 -18.82 -9.85
C ASP A 39 -1.36 -17.64 -9.38
N GLN A 40 -1.36 -17.38 -8.07
CA GLN A 40 -0.39 -16.48 -7.45
C GLN A 40 0.80 -17.28 -6.95
N VAL A 41 1.83 -17.38 -7.80
CA VAL A 41 3.08 -18.09 -7.49
C VAL A 41 4.25 -17.21 -7.86
N GLY A 42 5.20 -17.09 -6.95
CA GLY A 42 6.44 -16.35 -7.19
C GLY A 42 7.59 -16.88 -6.35
N PRO A 43 8.80 -16.38 -6.58
CA PRO A 43 9.95 -16.73 -5.76
C PRO A 43 9.67 -16.52 -4.27
N SER A 44 10.24 -17.38 -3.43
CA SER A 44 10.06 -17.41 -1.97
C SER A 44 8.66 -17.81 -1.48
N PHE A 45 7.74 -18.21 -2.36
CA PHE A 45 6.50 -18.84 -1.93
C PHE A 45 6.80 -20.23 -1.37
N THR A 46 6.21 -20.58 -0.24
CA THR A 46 6.18 -21.97 0.25
C THR A 46 5.31 -22.77 -0.72
N ALA A 47 5.78 -23.94 -1.13
CA ALA A 47 5.10 -24.85 -2.03
C ALA A 47 4.94 -26.21 -1.35
N GLU A 48 3.70 -26.62 -1.09
CA GLU A 48 3.37 -27.90 -0.46
C GLU A 48 2.32 -28.63 -1.29
N LYS A 49 2.31 -29.96 -1.25
CA LYS A 49 1.23 -30.74 -1.87
C LYS A 49 0.11 -30.98 -0.87
N ASP A 50 -1.12 -30.70 -1.28
CA ASP A 50 -2.30 -31.05 -0.50
C ASP A 50 -2.47 -32.58 -0.36
N LYS A 51 -3.47 -33.01 0.42
CA LYS A 51 -3.77 -34.45 0.59
C LYS A 51 -4.15 -35.17 -0.70
N LYS A 52 -4.38 -34.46 -1.80
CA LYS A 52 -4.71 -34.98 -3.13
C LYS A 52 -3.51 -34.91 -4.10
N GLY A 53 -2.36 -34.41 -3.66
CA GLY A 53 -1.14 -34.26 -4.45
C GLY A 53 -1.06 -32.98 -5.30
N SER A 54 -1.96 -32.02 -5.10
CA SER A 54 -1.97 -30.74 -5.83
C SER A 54 -1.11 -29.71 -5.10
N TRP A 55 -0.36 -28.91 -5.84
CA TRP A 55 0.44 -27.83 -5.25
C TRP A 55 -0.44 -26.75 -4.63
N VAL A 56 -0.06 -26.32 -3.44
CA VAL A 56 -0.59 -25.19 -2.70
C VAL A 56 0.57 -24.26 -2.42
N PHE A 57 0.43 -23.01 -2.84
CA PHE A 57 1.45 -21.99 -2.69
C PHE A 57 1.02 -20.98 -1.64
N THR A 58 1.91 -20.68 -0.70
CA THR A 58 1.69 -19.67 0.34
C THR A 58 2.70 -18.55 0.16
N ALA A 59 2.20 -17.34 -0.04
CA ALA A 59 3.05 -16.15 -0.13
C ALA A 59 3.84 -15.95 1.17
N PRO A 60 5.10 -15.51 1.10
CA PRO A 60 5.84 -15.15 2.30
C PRO A 60 5.14 -14.00 3.02
N VAL A 61 4.98 -14.13 4.34
CA VAL A 61 4.43 -13.06 5.17
C VAL A 61 5.54 -12.05 5.42
N VAL A 62 5.36 -10.82 4.94
CA VAL A 62 6.22 -9.69 5.36
C VAL A 62 5.73 -9.25 6.74
N GLU A 63 6.40 -9.71 7.78
CA GLU A 63 6.14 -9.23 9.14
C GLU A 63 6.73 -7.83 9.31
N ILE A 64 5.88 -6.81 9.22
CA ILE A 64 6.25 -5.46 9.66
C ILE A 64 6.24 -5.47 11.18
N THR A 65 7.39 -5.20 11.78
CA THR A 65 7.49 -5.12 13.24
C THR A 65 6.61 -3.98 13.79
N PRO A 66 6.15 -4.04 15.06
CA PRO A 66 5.43 -2.93 15.68
C PRO A 66 6.19 -1.59 15.62
N GLU A 67 7.53 -1.64 15.65
CA GLU A 67 8.39 -0.46 15.55
C GLU A 67 8.42 0.12 14.14
N GLU A 68 8.54 -0.72 13.11
CA GLU A 68 8.46 -0.28 11.71
C GLU A 68 7.08 0.28 11.37
N GLN A 69 6.02 -0.33 11.91
CA GLN A 69 4.67 0.19 11.73
C GLN A 69 4.49 1.55 12.42
N ALA A 70 5.06 1.72 13.62
CA ALA A 70 5.04 3.00 14.32
C ALA A 70 5.80 4.08 13.55
N GLN A 71 6.99 3.76 13.01
CA GLN A 71 7.75 4.70 12.19
C GLN A 71 7.00 5.05 10.90
N LYS A 72 6.35 4.08 10.26
CA LYS A 72 5.49 4.30 9.10
C LYS A 72 4.35 5.26 9.43
N ASN A 73 3.69 5.10 10.57
CA ASN A 73 2.62 5.99 11.00
C ASN A 73 3.10 7.42 11.23
N LEU A 74 4.29 7.60 11.86
CA LEU A 74 4.88 8.94 12.02
C LEU A 74 5.20 9.60 10.68
N ASN A 75 5.75 8.83 9.73
CA ASN A 75 6.04 9.33 8.38
C ASN A 75 4.75 9.75 7.65
N ILE A 76 3.70 8.94 7.74
CA ILE A 76 2.38 9.27 7.18
C ILE A 76 1.83 10.54 7.85
N ALA A 77 1.86 10.62 9.18
CA ALA A 77 1.34 11.77 9.90
C ALA A 77 2.07 13.08 9.49
N GLN A 78 3.39 13.03 9.31
CA GLN A 78 4.17 14.18 8.87
C GLN A 78 3.83 14.59 7.42
N SER A 79 3.66 13.62 6.52
CA SER A 79 3.24 13.88 5.14
C SER A 79 1.86 14.54 5.09
N GLU A 80 0.91 13.99 5.83
CA GLU A 80 -0.46 14.52 5.95
C GLU A 80 -0.47 15.92 6.59
N TYR A 81 0.39 16.16 7.58
CA TYR A 81 0.51 17.47 8.21
C TYR A 81 0.98 18.54 7.20
N ASN A 82 1.96 18.19 6.37
CA ASN A 82 2.47 19.06 5.32
C ASN A 82 1.39 19.32 4.26
N HIS A 83 0.69 18.28 3.83
CA HIS A 83 -0.38 18.38 2.85
C HIS A 83 -1.54 19.27 3.35
N ALA A 84 -2.06 19.00 4.55
CA ALA A 84 -3.12 19.81 5.16
C ALA A 84 -2.68 21.27 5.35
N SER A 85 -1.40 21.51 5.68
CA SER A 85 -0.87 22.87 5.78
C SER A 85 -0.86 23.59 4.43
N ALA A 86 -0.44 22.93 3.35
CA ALA A 86 -0.46 23.49 2.01
C ALA A 86 -1.89 23.82 1.54
N GLN A 87 -2.85 22.91 1.79
CA GLN A 87 -4.26 23.14 1.46
C GLN A 87 -4.85 24.31 2.25
N ILE A 88 -4.54 24.44 3.55
CA ILE A 88 -4.98 25.59 4.36
C ILE A 88 -4.43 26.91 3.78
N THR A 89 -3.16 26.93 3.35
CA THR A 89 -2.58 28.12 2.70
C THR A 89 -3.32 28.48 1.41
N ALA A 90 -3.62 27.50 0.55
CA ALA A 90 -4.37 27.73 -0.68
C ALA A 90 -5.80 28.23 -0.41
N LEU A 91 -6.48 27.68 0.61
CA LEU A 91 -7.81 28.16 1.00
C LEU A 91 -7.77 29.59 1.57
N ASN A 92 -6.71 29.98 2.28
CA ASN A 92 -6.55 31.36 2.75
C ASN A 92 -6.42 32.33 1.58
N GLN A 93 -5.59 32.01 0.60
CA GLN A 93 -5.42 32.83 -0.60
C GLN A 93 -6.75 33.01 -1.34
N ARG A 94 -7.52 31.92 -1.52
CA ARG A 94 -8.87 32.01 -2.11
C ARG A 94 -9.82 32.91 -1.33
N ILE A 95 -9.77 32.87 0.01
CA ILE A 95 -10.59 33.75 0.85
C ILE A 95 -10.19 35.22 0.65
N GLU A 96 -8.88 35.48 0.61
CA GLU A 96 -8.33 36.83 0.44
C GLU A 96 -8.63 37.42 -0.95
N ASP A 97 -8.60 36.58 -1.99
CA ASP A 97 -8.87 36.97 -3.38
C ASP A 97 -10.38 37.01 -3.71
N GLU A 98 -11.24 36.61 -2.76
CA GLU A 98 -12.68 36.39 -2.97
C GLU A 98 -12.97 35.44 -4.17
N ASP A 99 -12.06 34.48 -4.42
CA ASP A 99 -12.10 33.55 -5.55
C ASP A 99 -13.06 32.39 -5.27
N TYR A 100 -14.35 32.66 -5.48
CA TYR A 100 -15.45 31.73 -5.29
C TYR A 100 -16.17 31.47 -6.61
N SER A 101 -16.32 30.19 -6.97
CA SER A 101 -17.10 29.80 -8.16
C SER A 101 -17.69 28.40 -8.02
N GLY A 102 -18.90 28.20 -8.55
CA GLY A 102 -19.60 26.91 -8.49
C GLY A 102 -19.79 26.41 -7.06
N GLU A 103 -19.25 25.23 -6.75
CA GLU A 103 -19.34 24.61 -5.42
C GLU A 103 -18.37 25.24 -4.39
N LEU A 104 -17.39 26.03 -4.84
CA LEU A 104 -16.43 26.75 -4.00
C LEU A 104 -17.05 28.04 -3.43
N THR A 105 -18.11 27.91 -2.65
CA THR A 105 -18.69 29.05 -1.92
C THR A 105 -17.82 29.45 -0.73
N GLU A 106 -17.93 30.70 -0.27
CA GLU A 106 -17.26 31.18 0.96
C GLU A 106 -17.51 30.25 2.16
N ALA A 107 -18.76 29.84 2.35
CA ALA A 107 -19.15 28.91 3.42
C ALA A 107 -18.47 27.54 3.27
N ALA A 108 -18.37 27.01 2.05
CA ALA A 108 -17.73 25.72 1.77
C ALA A 108 -16.21 25.79 1.99
N VAL A 109 -15.57 26.88 1.56
CA VAL A 109 -14.14 27.14 1.75
C VAL A 109 -13.82 27.32 3.24
N ALA A 110 -14.62 28.10 3.97
CA ALA A 110 -14.48 28.30 5.41
C ALA A 110 -14.65 26.99 6.20
N LYS A 111 -15.65 26.17 5.84
CA LYS A 111 -15.86 24.84 6.42
C LYS A 111 -14.65 23.94 6.20
N SER A 112 -14.16 23.88 4.95
CA SER A 112 -13.00 23.06 4.58
C SER A 112 -11.74 23.47 5.34
N LYS A 113 -11.50 24.77 5.48
CA LYS A 113 -10.38 25.32 6.27
C LYS A 113 -10.49 24.94 7.75
N ALA A 114 -11.69 24.98 8.32
CA ALA A 114 -11.91 24.59 9.73
C ALA A 114 -11.62 23.09 9.96
N GLU A 115 -12.14 22.23 9.08
CA GLU A 115 -11.92 20.77 9.13
C GLU A 115 -10.43 20.42 8.98
N LEU A 116 -9.74 20.98 7.99
CA LEU A 116 -8.30 20.79 7.80
C LEU A 116 -7.48 21.34 8.98
N THR A 117 -7.91 22.44 9.59
CA THR A 117 -7.24 22.99 10.77
C THR A 117 -7.36 22.06 11.98
N ALA A 118 -8.53 21.47 12.20
CA ALA A 118 -8.73 20.47 13.25
C ALA A 118 -7.88 19.22 12.99
N TYR A 119 -7.88 18.71 11.76
CA TYR A 119 -7.06 17.57 11.36
C TYR A 119 -5.56 17.84 11.55
N ARG A 120 -5.05 18.97 11.06
CA ARG A 120 -3.64 19.37 11.23
C ARG A 120 -3.24 19.48 12.71
N LYS A 121 -4.15 19.95 13.58
CA LYS A 121 -3.89 20.00 15.04
C LYS A 121 -3.80 18.59 15.63
N ALA A 122 -4.68 17.68 15.25
CA ALA A 122 -4.63 16.28 15.68
C ALA A 122 -3.34 15.60 15.22
N LEU A 123 -2.92 15.82 13.97
CA LEU A 123 -1.63 15.32 13.45
C LEU A 123 -0.44 15.89 14.22
N ARG A 124 -0.44 17.19 14.55
CA ARG A 124 0.63 17.80 15.35
C ARG A 124 0.74 17.17 16.73
N ALA A 125 -0.39 16.91 17.39
CA ALA A 125 -0.40 16.23 18.68
C ALA A 125 0.14 14.79 18.56
N TYR A 126 -0.29 14.06 17.54
CA TYR A 126 0.18 12.70 17.24
C TYR A 126 1.70 12.64 17.00
N ILE A 127 2.23 13.55 16.19
CA ILE A 127 3.67 13.64 15.90
C ILE A 127 4.46 14.03 17.16
N ALA A 128 3.93 14.93 17.99
CA ALA A 128 4.58 15.38 19.22
C ALA A 128 4.72 14.26 20.27
N GLU A 129 3.78 13.32 20.31
CA GLU A 129 3.88 12.10 21.14
C GLU A 129 5.04 11.20 20.70
N ALA A 130 5.45 11.28 19.42
CA ALA A 130 6.55 10.53 18.80
C ALA A 130 6.48 8.99 18.95
N SER A 131 5.36 8.45 19.40
CA SER A 131 5.19 7.01 19.61
C SER A 131 4.87 6.27 18.32
N GLY A 132 4.06 6.85 17.43
CA GLY A 132 3.55 6.22 16.21
C GLY A 132 2.63 5.02 16.44
N ARG A 133 2.33 4.67 17.70
CA ARG A 133 1.61 3.44 18.07
C ARG A 133 0.10 3.62 18.10
N ASP A 134 -0.35 4.85 18.33
CA ASP A 134 -1.78 5.16 18.35
C ASP A 134 -2.38 5.15 16.95
N VAL A 135 -3.72 5.11 16.90
CA VAL A 135 -4.47 5.20 15.64
C VAL A 135 -4.20 6.54 14.98
N LEU A 136 -3.76 6.49 13.71
CA LEU A 136 -3.50 7.68 12.91
C LEU A 136 -4.77 8.56 12.82
N PRO A 137 -4.68 9.88 13.05
CA PRO A 137 -5.79 10.79 12.80
C PRO A 137 -6.32 10.65 11.37
N LYS A 138 -7.65 10.73 11.21
CA LYS A 138 -8.29 10.65 9.90
C LYS A 138 -8.57 12.05 9.35
N GLY A 139 -8.16 12.29 8.12
CA GLY A 139 -8.43 13.53 7.40
C GLY A 139 -9.89 13.69 7.00
N PRO A 140 -10.34 14.92 6.69
CA PRO A 140 -11.68 15.16 6.18
C PRO A 140 -11.84 14.55 4.77
N VAL A 141 -13.01 13.97 4.51
CA VAL A 141 -13.38 13.47 3.17
C VAL A 141 -13.87 14.65 2.33
N ASN A 142 -13.00 15.61 2.06
CA ASN A 142 -13.41 16.84 1.41
C ASN A 142 -13.08 16.83 -0.08
N LYS A 143 -14.11 16.86 -0.93
CA LYS A 143 -14.02 16.77 -2.41
C LYS A 143 -13.62 18.07 -3.10
N LEU A 144 -13.52 19.18 -2.36
CA LEU A 144 -13.26 20.50 -2.94
C LEU A 144 -11.80 20.73 -3.33
N ILE A 145 -10.87 19.81 -2.99
CA ILE A 145 -9.42 19.94 -3.20
C ILE A 145 -8.79 18.63 -3.69
N MET A 146 -9.52 17.83 -4.48
CA MET A 146 -8.99 16.70 -5.26
C MET A 146 -8.95 17.06 -6.74
#